data_AF-A0A941J5Z7-F1
#
_entry.id   AF-A0A941J5Z7-F1
#
_cell.length_a   1.000
_cell.length_b   1.000
_cell.length_c   1.000
_cell.angle_alpha   90.00
_cell.angle_beta   90.00
_cell.angle_gamma   90.00
#
_symmetry.space_group_name_H-M   'P 1'
#
loop_
_entity.id
_entity.type
_entity.pdbx_description
1 polymer ?
#
loop_
_entity_poly.entity_id
_entity_poly.type
_entity_poly.pdbx_seq_one_letter_code
_entity_poly.pdbx_strand_id
1 'polypeptide(L)'
;MYTPEEYEEFIKGAYGGAPGGSPAEGYAKKREKEKYHKGDEGLWWQVQFPDETYDRACPVTTENWEIWVPPADPQPDPNKVTPEVLSELAFNSTKLPTPPVELQPRADRLLVNLGTRVAFKGDLDRVWTTASLDYKGVQLAATTVATPVALKVDAGTADADPQSCTYDLIKGKDGYTANSEDAGCNVTYLRASGNGTYPFKASITWKVTWTDSADPDGPPRQPGLPDGLSTFEQDVTVKEAQAVNRSSGIGHG
;
A
#
# COMPACT_ATOMS: atom_id res chain seq x y z
N MET A 1 -8.46 17.84 18.74
CA MET A 1 -9.72 18.56 18.43
C MET A 1 -10.31 19.09 19.73
N TYR A 2 -10.86 20.29 19.71
CA TYR A 2 -11.36 20.99 20.90
C TYR A 2 -12.78 21.51 20.66
N THR A 3 -13.63 21.44 21.68
CA THR A 3 -14.85 22.28 21.75
C THR A 3 -14.46 23.76 21.88
N PRO A 4 -15.37 24.72 21.63
CA PRO A 4 -15.11 26.13 21.87
C PRO A 4 -14.57 26.44 23.28
N GLU A 5 -15.10 25.78 24.31
CA GLU A 5 -14.70 25.96 25.70
C GLU A 5 -13.29 25.44 25.95
N GLU A 6 -12.99 24.21 25.51
CA GLU A 6 -11.65 23.62 25.65
C GLU A 6 -10.60 24.39 24.83
N TYR A 7 -10.99 24.93 23.67
CA TYR A 7 -10.09 25.69 22.82
C TYR A 7 -9.73 27.04 23.45
N GLU A 8 -10.70 27.71 24.10
CA GLU A 8 -10.40 28.92 24.87
C GLU A 8 -9.39 28.62 25.99
N GLU A 9 -9.62 27.55 26.75
CA GLU A 9 -8.70 27.14 27.82
C GLU A 9 -7.30 26.85 27.26
N PHE A 10 -7.23 26.12 26.14
CA PHE A 10 -5.98 25.83 25.44
C PHE A 10 -5.25 27.11 25.02
N ILE A 11 -5.92 28.04 24.33
CA ILE A 11 -5.29 29.29 23.85
C ILE A 11 -4.84 30.17 25.02
N LYS A 12 -5.64 30.29 26.08
CA LYS A 12 -5.27 31.07 27.27
C LYS A 12 -4.10 30.44 28.03
N GLY A 13 -4.07 29.12 28.13
CA GLY A 13 -2.96 28.38 28.74
C GLY A 13 -1.67 28.49 27.93
N ALA A 14 -1.74 28.32 26.61
CA ALA A 14 -0.58 28.32 25.72
C ALA A 14 -0.02 29.73 25.46
N TYR A 15 -0.88 30.75 25.39
CA TYR A 15 -0.51 32.08 24.90
C TYR A 15 -0.88 33.25 25.83
N GLY A 16 -1.58 33.01 26.95
CA GLY A 16 -2.06 34.09 27.84
C GLY A 16 -0.97 34.93 28.52
N GLY A 17 0.27 34.43 28.56
CA GLY A 17 1.46 35.14 29.06
C GLY A 17 2.37 35.72 27.98
N ALA A 18 1.93 35.74 26.71
CA ALA A 18 2.76 36.17 25.60
C ALA A 18 3.20 37.65 25.76
N PRO A 19 4.48 37.99 25.50
CA PRO A 19 4.95 39.36 25.57
C PRO A 19 4.16 40.30 24.65
N GLY A 20 3.93 41.52 25.11
CA GLY A 20 3.27 42.57 24.34
C GLY A 20 3.96 42.81 22.99
N GLY A 21 3.19 42.80 21.91
CA GLY A 21 3.66 42.96 20.53
C GLY A 21 4.21 41.69 19.88
N SER A 22 4.20 40.54 20.58
CA SER A 22 4.64 39.28 19.99
C SER A 22 3.60 38.69 19.02
N PRO A 23 4.03 37.87 18.04
CA PRO A 23 3.11 37.13 17.19
C PRO A 23 2.12 36.26 17.98
N ALA A 24 2.56 35.70 19.12
CA ALA A 24 1.72 34.89 20.01
C ALA A 24 0.60 35.71 20.68
N GLU A 25 0.88 36.93 21.12
CA GLU A 25 -0.15 37.83 21.66
C GLU A 25 -1.16 38.21 20.57
N GLY A 26 -0.67 38.53 19.36
CA GLY A 26 -1.51 38.81 18.20
C GLY A 26 -2.42 37.63 17.85
N TYR A 27 -1.89 36.41 17.93
CA TYR A 27 -2.63 35.18 17.71
C TYR A 27 -3.75 34.98 18.75
N ALA A 28 -3.43 35.11 20.04
CA ALA A 28 -4.41 34.98 21.12
C ALA A 28 -5.55 36.01 21.00
N LYS A 29 -5.22 37.27 20.70
CA LYS A 29 -6.21 38.35 20.49
C LYS A 29 -7.13 38.08 19.30
N LYS A 30 -6.61 37.47 18.23
CA LYS A 30 -7.43 37.06 17.08
C LYS A 30 -8.50 36.06 17.52
N ARG A 31 -8.11 35.01 18.25
CA ARG A 31 -9.04 33.97 18.75
C ARG A 31 -10.06 34.53 19.76
N GLU A 32 -9.64 35.46 20.61
CA GLU A 32 -10.55 36.17 21.52
C GLU A 32 -11.59 37.02 20.76
N LYS A 33 -11.19 37.71 19.69
CA LYS A 33 -12.10 38.48 18.82
C LYS A 33 -13.12 37.58 18.11
N GLU A 34 -12.71 36.38 17.71
CA GLU A 34 -13.58 35.32 17.18
C GLU A 34 -14.46 34.67 18.28
N LYS A 35 -14.28 35.08 19.55
CA LYS A 35 -14.92 34.50 20.74
C LYS A 35 -14.77 32.98 20.82
N TYR A 36 -13.71 32.44 20.21
CA TYR A 36 -13.44 31.01 20.13
C TYR A 36 -14.59 30.18 19.52
N HIS A 37 -15.51 30.79 18.77
CA HIS A 37 -16.76 30.16 18.30
C HIS A 37 -17.69 29.63 19.42
N LYS A 38 -17.65 30.26 20.61
CA LYS A 38 -18.59 29.91 21.69
C LYS A 38 -20.04 30.11 21.27
N GLY A 39 -20.84 29.05 21.44
CA GLY A 39 -22.25 29.02 21.07
C GLY A 39 -22.52 28.60 19.62
N ASP A 40 -21.47 28.43 18.81
CA ASP A 40 -21.58 27.82 17.48
C ASP A 40 -21.45 26.30 17.61
N GLU A 41 -22.16 25.55 16.77
CA GLU A 41 -21.93 24.10 16.64
C GLU A 41 -20.67 23.86 15.80
N GLY A 42 -19.77 22.99 16.27
CA GLY A 42 -18.52 22.65 15.57
C GLY A 42 -17.37 22.33 16.51
N LEU A 43 -16.19 22.11 15.93
CA LEU A 43 -14.96 21.83 16.67
C LEU A 43 -13.78 22.60 16.07
N TRP A 44 -12.84 22.97 16.93
CA TRP A 44 -11.51 23.41 16.53
C TRP A 44 -10.61 22.20 16.24
N TRP A 45 -10.04 22.16 15.05
CA TRP A 45 -9.15 21.10 14.59
C TRP A 45 -7.73 21.67 14.56
N GLN A 46 -6.77 20.91 15.08
CA GLN A 46 -5.37 21.30 15.16
C GLN A 46 -4.55 20.26 14.41
N VAL A 47 -3.57 20.72 13.64
CA VAL A 47 -2.64 19.82 12.93
C VAL A 47 -1.84 19.02 13.96
N GLN A 48 -1.69 17.73 13.71
CA GLN A 48 -0.86 16.83 14.50
C GLN A 48 0.10 16.12 13.55
N PHE A 49 1.37 16.05 13.93
CA PHE A 49 2.37 15.31 13.19
C PHE A 49 2.56 13.94 13.83
N PRO A 50 2.70 12.86 13.03
CA PRO A 50 2.92 11.51 13.56
C PRO A 50 4.27 11.36 14.27
N ASP A 51 5.24 12.22 13.97
CA ASP A 51 6.51 12.37 14.67
C ASP A 51 6.94 13.85 14.67
N GLU A 52 8.08 14.16 15.29
CA GLU A 52 8.62 15.54 15.34
C GLU A 52 9.30 15.97 14.02
N THR A 53 9.26 15.16 12.97
CA THR A 53 9.89 15.51 11.70
C THR A 53 8.99 16.47 10.91
N TYR A 54 9.47 17.70 10.81
CA TYR A 54 8.82 18.72 9.98
C TYR A 54 9.17 18.49 8.50
N ASP A 55 8.24 17.96 7.72
CA ASP A 55 8.37 17.87 6.27
C ASP A 55 7.81 19.14 5.61
N ARG A 56 8.53 19.68 4.62
CA ARG A 56 8.05 20.75 3.75
C ARG A 56 6.81 20.37 2.95
N ALA A 57 6.48 19.07 2.86
CA ALA A 57 5.27 18.57 2.24
C ALA A 57 3.98 19.06 2.92
N CYS A 58 4.02 19.40 4.22
CA CYS A 58 2.89 20.02 4.95
C CYS A 58 3.31 21.37 5.55
N PRO A 59 3.32 22.46 4.76
CA PRO A 59 3.64 23.77 5.28
C PRO A 59 2.55 24.23 6.24
N VAL A 60 2.85 24.24 7.55
CA VAL A 60 1.95 24.77 8.57
C VAL A 60 2.32 26.22 8.88
N THR A 61 1.31 27.07 8.89
CA THR A 61 1.36 28.49 9.18
C THR A 61 0.39 28.82 10.32
N THR A 62 0.43 30.03 10.84
CA THR A 62 -0.56 30.49 11.83
C THR A 62 -1.99 30.56 11.28
N GLU A 63 -2.20 30.39 9.97
CA GLU A 63 -3.51 30.40 9.35
C GLU A 63 -4.17 29.01 9.30
N ASN A 64 -3.37 27.94 9.20
CA ASN A 64 -3.87 26.56 9.10
C ASN A 64 -3.42 25.64 10.26
N TRP A 65 -2.64 26.15 11.22
CA TRP A 65 -2.24 25.42 12.41
C TRP A 65 -3.45 24.98 13.26
N GLU A 66 -4.47 25.85 13.37
CA GLU A 66 -5.82 25.48 13.83
C GLU A 66 -6.92 26.08 12.96
N ILE A 67 -7.91 25.25 12.63
CA ILE A 67 -9.10 25.63 11.84
C ILE A 67 -10.38 25.36 12.64
N TRP A 68 -11.41 26.17 12.38
CA TRP A 68 -12.75 25.91 12.90
C TRP A 68 -13.55 25.09 11.89
N VAL A 69 -14.19 24.01 12.33
CA VAL A 69 -14.94 23.10 11.47
C VAL A 69 -16.39 22.99 11.96
N PRO A 70 -17.37 23.55 11.24
CA PRO A 70 -18.79 23.39 11.56
C PRO A 70 -19.31 21.99 11.17
N PRO A 71 -20.44 21.52 11.76
CA PRO A 71 -21.03 20.20 11.48
C PRO A 71 -21.46 20.04 10.02
N ALA A 72 -22.04 21.08 9.44
CA ALA A 72 -22.39 21.17 8.03
C ALA A 72 -21.56 22.29 7.40
N ASP A 73 -20.76 21.91 6.40
CA ASP A 73 -19.75 22.79 5.85
C ASP A 73 -20.13 23.18 4.42
N PRO A 74 -20.60 24.43 4.17
CA PRO A 74 -20.98 24.87 2.85
C PRO A 74 -19.77 25.11 1.93
N GLN A 75 -18.54 25.18 2.47
CA GLN A 75 -17.32 25.39 1.69
C GLN A 75 -16.17 24.55 2.26
N PRO A 76 -15.76 23.45 1.60
CA PRO A 76 -14.77 22.53 2.16
C PRO A 76 -13.43 23.25 2.40
N ASP A 77 -13.04 23.40 3.66
CA ASP A 77 -11.68 23.83 4.04
C ASP A 77 -10.68 22.75 3.57
N PRO A 78 -9.65 23.09 2.79
CA PRO A 78 -8.69 22.12 2.27
C PRO A 78 -7.88 21.41 3.38
N ASN A 79 -7.81 21.96 4.59
CA ASN A 79 -7.10 21.38 5.72
C ASN A 79 -8.01 20.49 6.61
N LYS A 80 -9.28 20.36 6.27
CA LYS A 80 -10.21 19.46 6.95
C LYS A 80 -9.91 18.02 6.54
N VAL A 81 -9.72 17.14 7.53
CA VAL A 81 -9.77 15.68 7.32
C VAL A 81 -11.08 15.30 6.62
N THR A 82 -10.94 14.75 5.43
CA THR A 82 -12.03 14.16 4.63
C THR A 82 -11.89 12.63 4.62
N PRO A 83 -12.93 11.89 4.18
CA PRO A 83 -12.78 10.47 3.87
C PRO A 83 -11.65 10.18 2.87
N GLU A 84 -11.36 11.10 1.93
CA GLU A 84 -10.23 10.94 1.00
C GLU A 84 -8.89 10.94 1.75
N VAL A 85 -8.65 11.89 2.66
CA VAL A 85 -7.45 11.90 3.52
C VAL A 85 -7.36 10.62 4.37
N LEU A 86 -8.48 10.13 4.90
CA LEU A 86 -8.50 8.86 5.64
C LEU A 86 -8.16 7.67 4.70
N SER A 87 -8.59 7.70 3.45
CA SER A 87 -8.29 6.64 2.47
C SER A 87 -6.79 6.58 2.14
N GLU A 88 -6.12 7.73 2.05
CA GLU A 88 -4.67 7.81 1.87
C GLU A 88 -3.92 7.29 3.10
N LEU A 89 -4.41 7.60 4.30
CA LEU A 89 -3.84 7.05 5.53
C LEU A 89 -4.01 5.52 5.59
N ALA A 90 -5.19 5.01 5.26
CA ALA A 90 -5.47 3.59 5.17
C ALA A 90 -4.61 2.90 4.10
N PHE A 91 -4.40 3.56 2.96
CA PHE A 91 -3.51 3.10 1.89
C PHE A 91 -2.07 2.96 2.37
N ASN A 92 -1.52 4.01 2.97
CA ASN A 92 -0.15 4.01 3.50
C ASN A 92 0.05 2.98 4.62
N SER A 93 -1.02 2.64 5.35
CA SER A 93 -1.00 1.63 6.41
C SER A 93 -1.25 0.20 5.90
N THR A 94 -1.65 0.03 4.64
CA THR A 94 -1.99 -1.28 4.06
C THR A 94 -0.73 -2.11 3.82
N LYS A 95 -0.74 -3.35 4.33
CA LYS A 95 0.35 -4.31 4.13
C LYS A 95 -0.07 -5.35 3.10
N LEU A 96 0.64 -5.38 1.98
CA LEU A 96 0.42 -6.37 0.93
C LEU A 96 1.18 -7.66 1.26
N PRO A 97 0.55 -8.84 1.15
CA PRO A 97 1.24 -10.10 1.39
C PRO A 97 2.30 -10.36 0.32
N THR A 98 3.38 -11.02 0.72
CA THR A 98 4.40 -11.53 -0.20
C THR A 98 3.75 -12.56 -1.15
N PRO A 99 4.04 -12.52 -2.47
CA PRO A 99 3.52 -13.49 -3.43
C PRO A 99 3.79 -14.95 -2.99
N PRO A 100 2.76 -15.80 -2.81
CA PRO A 100 2.92 -17.16 -2.28
C PRO A 100 3.30 -18.15 -3.40
N VAL A 101 4.41 -17.91 -4.08
CA VAL A 101 4.80 -18.69 -5.27
C VAL A 101 5.91 -19.72 -5.02
N GLU A 102 5.96 -20.76 -5.84
CA GLU A 102 7.10 -21.67 -6.02
C GLU A 102 7.41 -21.91 -7.47
N LEU A 103 8.66 -22.31 -7.72
CA LEU A 103 9.09 -22.82 -9.01
C LEU A 103 8.87 -24.33 -9.10
N GLN A 104 8.48 -24.76 -10.29
CA GLN A 104 8.42 -26.16 -10.67
C GLN A 104 9.19 -26.35 -11.99
N PRO A 105 10.31 -27.09 -12.01
CA PRO A 105 10.99 -27.70 -10.86
C PRO A 105 11.44 -26.69 -9.79
N ARG A 106 11.73 -27.16 -8.58
CA ARG A 106 12.23 -26.31 -7.48
C ARG A 106 13.52 -25.60 -7.88
N ALA A 107 13.78 -24.44 -7.26
CA ALA A 107 14.88 -23.53 -7.57
C ALA A 107 16.29 -24.18 -7.60
N ASP A 108 16.50 -25.27 -6.85
CA ASP A 108 17.75 -26.03 -6.77
C ASP A 108 17.90 -27.13 -7.85
N ARG A 109 16.86 -27.33 -8.66
CA ARG A 109 16.73 -28.38 -9.68
C ARG A 109 16.50 -27.85 -11.08
N LEU A 110 16.71 -26.55 -11.30
CA LEU A 110 16.56 -25.97 -12.62
C LEU A 110 17.66 -26.46 -13.55
N LEU A 111 17.27 -26.81 -14.77
CA LEU A 111 18.17 -27.29 -15.81
C LEU A 111 18.07 -26.39 -17.04
N VAL A 112 19.19 -26.25 -17.75
CA VAL A 112 19.22 -25.60 -19.07
C VAL A 112 18.24 -26.31 -20.01
N ASN A 113 17.49 -25.52 -20.77
CA ASN A 113 16.45 -25.96 -21.71
C ASN A 113 15.27 -26.71 -21.08
N LEU A 114 15.12 -26.68 -19.75
CA LEU A 114 13.94 -27.20 -19.06
C LEU A 114 13.00 -26.05 -18.69
N GLY A 115 11.77 -26.12 -19.19
CA GLY A 115 10.73 -25.16 -18.86
C GLY A 115 10.46 -25.11 -17.36
N THR A 116 10.46 -23.90 -16.80
CA THR A 116 10.20 -23.62 -15.39
C THR A 116 8.89 -22.86 -15.27
N ARG A 117 7.94 -23.45 -14.54
CA ARG A 117 6.64 -22.83 -14.26
C ARG A 117 6.58 -22.29 -12.83
N VAL A 118 5.69 -21.34 -12.61
CA VAL A 118 5.44 -20.75 -11.29
C VAL A 118 4.09 -21.23 -10.77
N ALA A 119 4.07 -21.97 -9.67
CA ALA A 119 2.83 -22.40 -9.03
C ALA A 119 2.55 -21.59 -7.75
N PHE A 120 1.28 -21.44 -7.40
CA PHE A 120 0.86 -20.85 -6.13
C PHE A 120 0.86 -21.92 -5.04
N LYS A 121 1.47 -21.63 -3.89
CA LYS A 121 1.44 -22.46 -2.67
C LYS A 121 0.17 -22.30 -1.85
N GLY A 122 -0.59 -21.24 -2.14
CA GLY A 122 -1.83 -20.88 -1.48
C GLY A 122 -2.46 -19.70 -2.22
N ASP A 123 -3.74 -19.47 -1.99
CA ASP A 123 -4.48 -18.41 -2.66
C ASP A 123 -4.19 -17.04 -2.04
N LEU A 124 -4.38 -15.99 -2.83
CA LEU A 124 -4.31 -14.60 -2.38
C LEU A 124 -5.71 -14.06 -2.14
N ASP A 125 -5.99 -13.56 -0.94
CA ASP A 125 -7.20 -12.78 -0.71
C ASP A 125 -6.98 -11.30 -1.01
N ARG A 126 -8.08 -10.60 -1.33
CA ARG A 126 -8.08 -9.14 -1.23
C ARG A 126 -7.80 -8.76 0.22
N VAL A 127 -7.06 -7.67 0.42
CA VAL A 127 -6.83 -7.09 1.75
C VAL A 127 -7.47 -5.72 1.82
N TRP A 128 -7.88 -5.30 3.02
CA TRP A 128 -8.39 -3.96 3.23
C TRP A 128 -7.93 -3.39 4.57
N THR A 129 -7.86 -2.07 4.60
CA THR A 129 -7.51 -1.29 5.78
C THR A 129 -8.54 -0.18 5.92
N THR A 130 -9.05 0.03 7.12
CA THR A 130 -9.97 1.13 7.42
C THR A 130 -9.27 2.13 8.32
N ALA A 131 -9.29 3.40 7.91
CA ALA A 131 -8.98 4.52 8.78
C ALA A 131 -10.29 5.16 9.23
N SER A 132 -10.40 5.46 10.52
CA SER A 132 -11.62 6.03 11.10
C SER A 132 -11.29 7.11 12.12
N LEU A 133 -12.16 8.12 12.16
CA LEU A 133 -12.19 9.15 13.18
C LEU A 133 -13.57 9.10 13.84
N ASP A 134 -13.61 8.71 15.10
CA ASP A 134 -14.80 8.80 15.96
C ASP A 134 -14.43 9.61 17.20
N TYR A 135 -14.73 10.91 17.18
CA TYR A 135 -14.38 11.80 18.27
C TYR A 135 -15.34 12.99 18.36
N LYS A 136 -15.90 13.21 19.57
CA LYS A 136 -16.77 14.37 19.90
C LYS A 136 -17.87 14.64 18.87
N GLY A 137 -18.54 13.59 18.41
CA GLY A 137 -19.66 13.69 17.46
C GLY A 137 -19.25 13.76 15.99
N VAL A 138 -17.95 13.78 15.68
CA VAL A 138 -17.43 13.57 14.32
C VAL A 138 -17.25 12.08 14.10
N GLN A 139 -17.93 11.54 13.08
CA GLN A 139 -17.77 10.16 12.63
C GLN A 139 -17.43 10.15 11.15
N LEU A 140 -16.19 9.76 10.85
CA LEU A 140 -15.68 9.59 9.49
C LEU A 140 -14.97 8.25 9.40
N ALA A 141 -15.08 7.59 8.26
CA ALA A 141 -14.31 6.40 7.95
C ALA A 141 -13.99 6.38 6.46
N ALA A 142 -12.89 5.74 6.11
CA ALA A 142 -12.61 5.34 4.75
C ALA A 142 -11.89 4.00 4.74
N THR A 143 -12.24 3.16 3.79
CA THR A 143 -11.68 1.82 3.66
C THR A 143 -10.98 1.69 2.32
N THR A 144 -9.68 1.41 2.37
CA THR A 144 -8.87 1.11 1.20
C THR A 144 -8.81 -0.39 1.00
N VAL A 145 -9.05 -0.85 -0.22
CA VAL A 145 -9.11 -2.26 -0.61
C VAL A 145 -8.09 -2.50 -1.71
N ALA A 146 -7.22 -3.49 -1.52
CA ALA A 146 -6.26 -3.95 -2.52
C ALA A 146 -6.67 -5.35 -3.00
N THR A 147 -6.95 -5.46 -4.30
CA THR A 147 -7.35 -6.71 -4.96
C THR A 147 -6.23 -7.19 -5.88
N PRO A 148 -5.73 -8.42 -5.78
CA PRO A 148 -4.66 -8.90 -6.64
C PRO A 148 -5.21 -9.13 -8.07
N VAL A 149 -4.51 -8.64 -9.09
CA VAL A 149 -4.99 -8.68 -10.48
C VAL A 149 -4.02 -9.29 -11.48
N ALA A 150 -2.70 -9.15 -11.27
CA ALA A 150 -1.72 -9.76 -12.16
C ALA A 150 -0.50 -10.29 -11.40
N LEU A 151 -0.01 -11.46 -11.79
CA LEU A 151 1.31 -11.98 -11.43
C LEU A 151 2.26 -11.70 -12.59
N LYS A 152 3.37 -11.02 -12.34
CA LYS A 152 4.52 -10.94 -13.23
C LYS A 152 5.67 -11.75 -12.68
N VAL A 153 6.28 -12.55 -13.54
CA VAL A 153 7.45 -13.38 -13.26
C VAL A 153 8.60 -12.89 -14.14
N ASP A 154 9.77 -12.72 -13.56
CA ASP A 154 11.00 -12.31 -14.22
C ASP A 154 12.10 -13.32 -13.92
N ALA A 155 12.75 -13.83 -14.96
CA ALA A 155 13.79 -14.84 -14.88
C ALA A 155 15.08 -14.33 -14.22
N GLY A 156 15.27 -12.99 -14.17
CA GLY A 156 16.45 -12.35 -13.62
C GLY A 156 17.67 -12.39 -14.54
N THR A 157 17.51 -12.78 -15.80
CA THR A 157 18.62 -12.93 -16.74
C THR A 157 18.19 -12.72 -18.18
N ALA A 158 19.13 -12.26 -19.01
CA ALA A 158 18.92 -12.19 -20.45
C ALA A 158 18.97 -13.57 -21.13
N ASP A 159 19.58 -14.56 -20.46
CA ASP A 159 19.71 -15.94 -20.93
C ASP A 159 18.47 -16.80 -20.61
N ALA A 160 17.27 -16.22 -20.70
CA ALA A 160 16.00 -16.90 -20.50
C ALA A 160 15.00 -16.49 -21.59
N ASP A 161 14.20 -17.45 -22.04
CA ASP A 161 13.15 -17.24 -23.05
C ASP A 161 11.80 -17.83 -22.59
N PRO A 162 10.75 -17.00 -22.45
CA PRO A 162 10.83 -15.54 -22.38
C PRO A 162 11.55 -15.09 -21.10
N GLN A 163 12.10 -13.87 -21.09
CA GLN A 163 12.71 -13.26 -19.90
C GLN A 163 11.70 -12.99 -18.79
N SER A 164 10.44 -12.74 -19.18
CA SER A 164 9.35 -12.53 -18.22
C SER A 164 8.02 -13.06 -18.74
N CYS A 165 7.15 -13.43 -17.81
CA CYS A 165 5.79 -13.89 -18.06
C CYS A 165 4.82 -13.09 -17.20
N THR A 166 3.63 -12.80 -17.73
CA THR A 166 2.55 -12.17 -16.97
C THR A 166 1.31 -13.05 -17.04
N TYR A 167 0.63 -13.18 -15.91
CA TYR A 167 -0.58 -13.98 -15.74
C TYR A 167 -1.64 -13.14 -15.05
N ASP A 168 -2.87 -13.20 -15.54
CA ASP A 168 -4.01 -12.61 -14.84
C ASP A 168 -4.34 -13.46 -13.61
N LEU A 169 -4.67 -12.80 -12.49
CA LEU A 169 -5.23 -13.48 -11.32
C LEU A 169 -6.74 -13.52 -11.43
N ILE A 170 -7.30 -14.72 -11.29
CA ILE A 170 -8.73 -14.98 -11.36
C ILE A 170 -9.20 -15.37 -9.96
N LYS A 171 -10.36 -14.83 -9.56
CA LYS A 171 -11.01 -15.21 -8.31
C LYS A 171 -11.54 -16.64 -8.41
N GLY A 172 -10.92 -17.54 -7.66
CA GLY A 172 -11.37 -18.90 -7.41
C GLY A 172 -12.29 -19.01 -6.19
N LYS A 173 -12.41 -20.22 -5.65
CA LYS A 173 -13.26 -20.50 -4.48
C LYS A 173 -12.66 -19.99 -3.18
N ASP A 174 -11.34 -20.16 -3.01
CA ASP A 174 -10.63 -19.92 -1.75
C ASP A 174 -9.73 -18.66 -1.82
N GLY A 175 -9.78 -17.92 -2.94
CA GLY A 175 -9.07 -16.65 -3.15
C GLY A 175 -8.72 -16.44 -4.62
N TYR A 176 -7.79 -15.53 -4.90
CA TYR A 176 -7.27 -15.26 -6.24
C TYR A 176 -6.03 -16.12 -6.53
N THR A 177 -6.00 -16.70 -7.71
CA THR A 177 -4.90 -17.56 -8.18
C THR A 177 -4.64 -17.34 -9.67
N ALA A 178 -3.51 -17.83 -10.15
CA ALA A 178 -3.21 -17.89 -11.58
C ALA A 178 -3.07 -19.36 -12.01
N ASN A 179 -3.73 -19.74 -13.09
CA ASN A 179 -3.46 -21.04 -13.72
C ASN A 179 -2.22 -20.92 -14.60
N SER A 180 -1.07 -21.33 -14.07
CA SER A 180 0.20 -21.38 -14.81
C SER A 180 0.38 -22.66 -15.65
N GLU A 181 -0.48 -23.67 -15.47
CA GLU A 181 -0.33 -24.96 -16.17
C GLU A 181 -0.75 -24.84 -17.64
N ASP A 182 -1.83 -24.08 -17.90
CA ASP A 182 -2.34 -23.80 -19.25
C ASP A 182 -1.93 -22.43 -19.79
N ALA A 183 -1.32 -21.58 -18.95
CA ALA A 183 -0.76 -20.32 -19.41
C ALA A 183 0.40 -20.61 -20.36
N GLY A 184 0.31 -20.16 -21.61
CA GLY A 184 1.30 -20.43 -22.66
C GLY A 184 2.72 -19.86 -22.41
N CYS A 185 3.06 -19.47 -21.19
CA CYS A 185 4.31 -18.84 -20.80
C CYS A 185 4.99 -19.66 -19.70
N ASN A 186 6.12 -20.31 -20.03
CA ASN A 186 7.02 -20.95 -19.07
C ASN A 186 8.42 -20.40 -19.32
N VAL A 187 9.10 -19.94 -18.28
CA VAL A 187 10.46 -19.41 -18.41
C VAL A 187 11.41 -20.57 -18.66
N THR A 188 12.17 -20.52 -19.75
CA THR A 188 13.20 -21.51 -20.06
C THR A 188 14.58 -20.87 -19.99
N TYR A 189 15.42 -21.33 -19.08
CA TYR A 189 16.80 -20.86 -18.99
C TYR A 189 17.66 -21.50 -20.08
N LEU A 190 18.32 -20.67 -20.87
CA LEU A 190 19.13 -21.07 -22.03
C LEU A 190 20.61 -21.27 -21.68
N ARG A 191 21.01 -20.92 -20.46
CA ARG A 191 22.40 -21.03 -19.97
C ARG A 191 22.43 -21.42 -18.50
N ALA A 192 23.43 -22.21 -18.12
CA ALA A 192 23.71 -22.49 -16.72
C ALA A 192 24.22 -21.23 -15.99
N SER A 193 23.90 -21.11 -14.70
CA SER A 193 24.33 -19.97 -13.89
C SER A 193 25.81 -20.06 -13.46
N GLY A 194 26.48 -21.18 -13.77
CA GLY A 194 27.89 -21.42 -13.43
C GLY A 194 28.10 -21.43 -11.91
N ASN A 195 29.05 -20.62 -11.44
CA ASN A 195 29.31 -20.43 -10.00
C ASN A 195 28.40 -19.36 -9.37
N GLY A 196 27.51 -18.73 -10.15
CA GLY A 196 26.57 -17.71 -9.70
C GLY A 196 25.12 -18.19 -9.69
N THR A 197 24.21 -17.23 -9.53
CA THR A 197 22.76 -17.42 -9.49
C THR A 197 22.07 -16.42 -10.43
N TYR A 198 20.82 -16.70 -10.78
CA TYR A 198 19.93 -15.72 -11.39
C TYR A 198 18.93 -15.20 -10.34
N PRO A 199 18.75 -13.86 -10.21
CA PRO A 199 17.82 -13.26 -9.25
C PRO A 199 16.39 -13.35 -9.77
N PHE A 200 15.77 -14.51 -9.60
CA PHE A 200 14.37 -14.71 -9.98
C PHE A 200 13.45 -13.80 -9.17
N LYS A 201 12.46 -13.19 -9.83
CA LYS A 201 11.48 -12.31 -9.19
C LYS A 201 10.06 -12.65 -9.59
N ALA A 202 9.17 -12.69 -8.61
CA ALA A 202 7.73 -12.71 -8.80
C ALA A 202 7.12 -11.45 -8.18
N SER A 203 6.19 -10.80 -8.88
CA SER A 203 5.53 -9.59 -8.41
C SER A 203 4.03 -9.67 -8.63
N ILE A 204 3.24 -9.30 -7.63
CA ILE A 204 1.79 -9.20 -7.74
C ILE A 204 1.41 -7.72 -7.85
N THR A 205 0.69 -7.37 -8.91
CA THR A 205 0.02 -6.07 -9.05
C THR A 205 -1.33 -6.14 -8.33
N TRP A 206 -1.60 -5.13 -7.51
CA TRP A 206 -2.81 -5.01 -6.72
C TRP A 206 -3.60 -3.80 -7.20
N LYS A 207 -4.82 -4.02 -7.70
CA LYS A 207 -5.75 -2.94 -8.00
C LYS A 207 -6.28 -2.36 -6.70
N VAL A 208 -6.08 -1.07 -6.49
CA VAL A 208 -6.51 -0.39 -5.26
C VAL A 208 -7.76 0.46 -5.53
N THR A 209 -8.75 0.32 -4.65
CA THR A 209 -9.95 1.17 -4.60
C THR A 209 -10.19 1.61 -3.17
N TRP A 210 -11.04 2.60 -2.96
CA TRP A 210 -11.44 3.02 -1.62
C TRP A 210 -12.89 3.44 -1.54
N THR A 211 -13.47 3.35 -0.33
CA THR A 211 -14.84 3.75 0.00
C THR A 211 -14.80 4.80 1.11
N ASP A 212 -15.79 5.69 1.15
CA ASP A 212 -15.95 6.73 2.19
C ASP A 212 -16.70 6.20 3.43
N SER A 213 -16.49 4.92 3.74
CA SER A 213 -17.12 4.26 4.89
C SER A 213 -16.20 3.18 5.47
N ALA A 214 -16.64 2.53 6.55
CA ALA A 214 -15.97 1.35 7.10
C ALA A 214 -16.25 0.06 6.30
N ASP A 215 -17.11 0.11 5.28
CA ASP A 215 -17.48 -1.04 4.46
C ASP A 215 -16.51 -1.20 3.26
N PRO A 216 -15.72 -2.29 3.20
CA PRO A 216 -14.84 -2.56 2.05
C PRO A 216 -15.60 -2.90 0.76
N ASP A 217 -16.88 -3.26 0.85
CA ASP A 217 -17.74 -3.56 -0.30
C ASP A 217 -18.59 -2.36 -0.74
N GLY A 218 -18.40 -1.21 -0.10
CA GLY A 218 -19.06 0.04 -0.46
C GLY A 218 -18.70 0.53 -1.87
N PRO A 219 -19.44 1.53 -2.39
CA PRO A 219 -19.19 2.09 -3.72
C PRO A 219 -17.80 2.77 -3.77
N PRO A 220 -16.98 2.47 -4.79
CA PRO A 220 -15.66 3.05 -4.90
C PRO A 220 -15.74 4.55 -5.19
N ARG A 221 -14.82 5.32 -4.60
CA ARG A 221 -14.72 6.78 -4.78
C ARG A 221 -13.61 7.16 -5.74
N GLN A 222 -13.64 8.43 -6.15
CA GLN A 222 -12.67 9.05 -7.06
C GLN A 222 -12.15 10.37 -6.46
N PRO A 223 -10.89 10.76 -6.74
CA PRO A 223 -9.91 10.03 -7.55
C PRO A 223 -9.50 8.69 -6.91
N GLY A 224 -9.19 7.71 -7.76
CA GLY A 224 -8.67 6.42 -7.30
C GLY A 224 -7.27 6.56 -6.71
N LEU A 225 -6.88 5.59 -5.88
CA LEU A 225 -5.53 5.49 -5.33
C LEU A 225 -4.60 4.73 -6.30
N PRO A 226 -3.27 4.92 -6.20
CA PRO A 226 -2.32 4.18 -7.01
C PRO A 226 -2.42 2.66 -6.80
N ASP A 227 -2.14 1.89 -7.84
CA ASP A 227 -2.06 0.43 -7.75
C ASP A 227 -0.87 0.01 -6.85
N GLY A 228 -1.03 -1.08 -6.12
CA GLY A 228 -0.02 -1.65 -5.23
C GLY A 228 0.87 -2.69 -5.92
N LEU A 229 2.04 -2.95 -5.34
CA LEU A 229 2.98 -3.97 -5.80
C LEU A 229 3.57 -4.72 -4.60
N SER A 230 3.45 -6.06 -4.60
CA SER A 230 4.22 -6.90 -3.67
C SER A 230 5.18 -7.81 -4.43
N THR A 231 6.36 -8.06 -3.87
CA THR A 231 7.43 -8.79 -4.55
C THR A 231 7.91 -9.98 -3.72
N PHE A 232 8.32 -11.03 -4.42
CA PHE A 232 9.05 -12.17 -3.91
C PHE A 232 10.29 -12.35 -4.78
N GLU A 233 11.46 -12.46 -4.17
CA GLU A 233 12.73 -12.63 -4.86
C GLU A 233 13.47 -13.83 -4.27
N GLN A 234 14.09 -14.63 -5.13
CA GLN A 234 14.96 -15.72 -4.72
C GLN A 234 16.05 -15.94 -5.77
N ASP A 235 17.22 -16.32 -5.31
CA ASP A 235 18.29 -16.77 -6.20
C ASP A 235 18.02 -18.20 -6.68
N VAL A 236 18.21 -18.43 -7.98
CA VAL A 236 18.09 -19.76 -8.60
C VAL A 236 19.40 -20.22 -9.21
N THR A 237 19.67 -21.52 -9.10
CA THR A 237 20.84 -22.16 -9.72
C THR A 237 20.38 -23.00 -10.89
N VAL A 238 20.90 -22.70 -12.08
CA VAL A 238 20.59 -23.45 -13.30
C VAL A 238 21.79 -24.30 -13.67
N LYS A 239 21.59 -25.60 -13.80
CA LYS A 239 22.65 -26.57 -14.14
C LYS A 239 22.51 -27.05 -15.57
N GLU A 240 23.64 -27.43 -16.17
CA GLU A 240 23.62 -28.12 -17.46
C GLU A 240 22.86 -29.45 -17.38
N ALA A 241 22.08 -29.76 -18.41
CA ALA A 241 21.42 -31.06 -18.53
C ALA A 241 22.49 -32.16 -18.78
N GLN A 242 22.58 -33.15 -17.90
CA GLN A 242 23.51 -34.27 -18.06
C GLN A 242 22.87 -35.34 -18.96
N ALA A 243 23.46 -35.62 -20.12
CA ALA A 243 23.05 -36.75 -20.95
C ALA A 243 23.60 -38.06 -20.37
N VAL A 244 22.72 -38.97 -19.95
CA VAL A 244 23.12 -40.33 -19.56
C VAL A 244 23.10 -41.22 -20.81
N ASN A 245 24.27 -41.49 -21.40
CA ASN A 245 24.38 -42.43 -22.50
C ASN A 245 24.52 -43.86 -21.94
N ARG A 246 23.44 -44.65 -21.97
CA ARG A 246 23.50 -46.07 -21.57
C ARG A 246 24.09 -46.88 -22.73
N SER A 247 25.41 -47.11 -22.72
CA SER A 247 26.00 -48.15 -23.56
C SER A 247 25.57 -49.52 -23.02
N SER A 248 24.58 -50.15 -23.67
CA SER A 248 24.33 -51.58 -23.46
C SER A 248 25.49 -52.34 -24.12
N GLY A 249 26.44 -52.78 -23.30
CA GLY A 249 27.46 -53.73 -23.73
C GLY A 249 26.81 -55.06 -24.09
N ILE A 250 26.66 -55.32 -25.40
CA ILE A 250 26.38 -56.66 -25.91
C ILE A 250 27.68 -57.45 -25.76
N GLY A 251 27.79 -58.22 -24.68
CA GLY A 251 28.74 -59.32 -24.60
C GLY A 251 28.14 -60.52 -25.34
N HIS A 252 28.69 -60.87 -26.51
CA HIS A 252 28.57 -62.22 -27.05
C HIS A 252 29.85 -62.99 -26.70
N GLY A 253 29.63 -64.24 -26.30
CA GLY A 253 30.61 -65.15 -25.70
C GLY A 253 31.60 -65.77 -26.68
#